data_AF-A0A3M1ENQ8-F1
#
_entry.id   AF-A0A3M1ENQ8-F1
#
_cell.length_a   1.000
_cell.length_b   1.000
_cell.length_c   1.000
_cell.angle_alpha   90.00
_cell.angle_beta   90.00
_cell.angle_gamma   90.00
#
_symmetry.space_group_name_H-M   'P 1'
#
loop_
_entity.id
_entity.type
_entity.pdbx_description
1 polymer ?
#
loop_
_entity_poly.entity_id
_entity_poly.type
_entity_poly.pdbx_seq_one_letter_code
_entity_poly.pdbx_strand_id
1 'polypeptide(L)' 'MPVKTKLWMMTIPTFGQQLLINQLMREEPIRPLHVVLSAVVTFLCGCLLVHLVIRLYHREQVVFGR' A
#
# COMPACT_ATOMS: atom_id res chain seq x y z
N MET A 1 6.23 -17.26 17.06
CA MET A 1 6.58 -16.06 17.86
C MET A 1 5.99 -14.83 17.20
N PRO A 2 5.38 -13.88 17.93
CA PRO A 2 4.79 -12.69 17.34
C PRO A 2 5.87 -11.83 16.67
N VAL A 3 5.62 -11.43 15.42
CA VAL A 3 6.50 -10.52 14.68
C VAL A 3 6.38 -9.14 15.32
N LYS A 4 7.48 -8.62 15.86
CA LYS A 4 7.48 -7.26 16.43
C LYS A 4 7.36 -6.25 15.30
N THR A 5 6.22 -5.57 15.25
CA THR A 5 5.91 -4.54 14.25
C THR A 5 6.90 -3.39 14.34
N LYS A 6 7.62 -3.14 13.24
CA LYS A 6 8.53 -2.00 13.08
C LYS A 6 7.96 -1.01 12.06
N LEU A 7 8.36 0.26 12.18
CA LEU A 7 7.83 1.35 11.34
C LEU A 7 8.01 1.09 9.83
N TRP A 8 9.18 0.59 9.43
CA TRP A 8 9.48 0.29 8.02
C TRP A 8 8.58 -0.81 7.43
N MET A 9 8.02 -1.68 8.26
CA MET A 9 7.15 -2.77 7.79
C MET A 9 5.81 -2.24 7.26
N MET A 10 5.44 -1.01 7.67
CA MET A 10 4.24 -0.32 7.19
C MET A 10 4.43 0.34 5.82
N THR A 11 5.65 0.38 5.28
CA THR A 11 5.93 0.95 3.95
C THR A 11 5.70 -0.04 2.82
N ILE A 12 5.34 -1.28 3.13
CA ILE A 12 4.95 -2.29 2.15
C ILE A 12 3.43 -2.41 2.24
N PRO A 13 2.65 -2.00 1.22
CA PRO A 13 1.19 -1.87 1.32
C PRO A 13 0.47 -3.08 1.92
N THR A 14 0.52 -4.22 1.23
CA THR A 14 -0.17 -5.44 1.65
C THR A 14 0.37 -6.03 2.95
N PHE A 15 1.69 -5.95 3.14
CA PHE A 15 2.34 -6.50 4.33
C PHE A 15 2.02 -5.69 5.59
N GLY A 16 2.11 -4.36 5.52
CA GLY A 16 1.75 -3.46 6.62
C GLY A 16 0.28 -3.60 7.01
N GLN A 17 -0.61 -3.66 6.01
CA GLN A 17 -2.03 -3.88 6.25
C GLN A 17 -2.30 -5.22 6.94
N GLN A 18 -1.66 -6.31 6.49
CA GLN A 18 -1.85 -7.62 7.10
C GLN A 18 -1.28 -7.69 8.52
N LEU A 19 -0.21 -6.96 8.83
CA LEU A 19 0.27 -6.82 10.21
C LEU A 19 -0.77 -6.10 11.07
N LEU A 20 -1.31 -4.96 10.61
CA LEU A 20 -2.35 -4.21 11.35
C LEU A 20 -3.59 -5.06 11.63
N ILE A 21 -4.04 -5.84 10.65
CA ILE A 21 -5.16 -6.79 10.82
C ILE A 21 -4.82 -7.83 11.89
N ASN A 22 -3.62 -8.42 11.85
CA ASN A 22 -3.20 -9.39 12.86
C ASN A 22 -3.10 -8.77 14.26
N GLN A 23 -2.64 -7.52 14.39
CA GLN A 23 -2.61 -6.81 15.67
C GLN A 23 -4.02 -6.58 16.20
N LEU A 24 -4.95 -6.18 15.33
CA LEU A 24 -6.36 -6.01 15.68
C LEU A 24 -6.99 -7.31 16.17
N MET A 25 -6.79 -8.42 15.44
CA MET A 25 -7.31 -9.74 15.82
C MET A 25 -6.75 -10.27 17.14
N ARG A 26 -5.57 -9.79 17.54
CA ARG A 26 -4.87 -10.18 18.78
C ARG A 26 -5.06 -9.19 19.90
N GLU A 27 -5.87 -8.15 19.70
CA GLU A 27 -6.09 -7.07 20.66
C GLU A 27 -4.76 -6.39 21.09
N GLU A 28 -3.76 -6.41 20.21
CA GLU A 28 -2.48 -5.76 20.43
C GLU A 28 -2.62 -4.23 20.25
N PRO A 29 -1.86 -3.42 21.00
CA PRO A 29 -1.92 -1.97 20.86
C PRO A 29 -1.46 -1.53 19.45
N ILE A 30 -2.37 -0.90 18.72
CA ILE A 30 -2.11 -0.35 17.38
C ILE A 30 -1.72 1.12 17.53
N ARG A 31 -0.52 1.47 17.06
CA ARG A 31 -0.08 2.87 17.03
C ARG A 31 -0.76 3.59 15.86
N PRO A 32 -1.43 4.74 16.06
CA PRO A 32 -2.09 5.47 14.98
C PRO A 32 -1.16 5.81 13.81
N LEU A 33 0.12 6.09 14.11
CA LEU A 33 1.16 6.34 13.10
C LEU A 33 1.33 5.17 12.11
N HIS A 34 1.21 3.91 12.58
CA HIS A 34 1.32 2.75 11.70
C HIS A 34 0.16 2.68 10.69
N VAL A 35 -1.05 3.01 11.15
CA VAL A 35 -2.27 3.06 10.32
C VAL A 35 -2.14 4.16 9.26
N VAL A 36 -1.78 5.38 9.67
CA VAL A 36 -1.60 6.51 8.75
C VAL A 36 -0.52 6.20 7.72
N LEU A 37 0.64 5.68 8.15
CA LEU A 37 1.73 5.38 7.24
C LEU A 37 1.35 4.29 6.23
N SER A 38 0.73 3.20 6.68
CA SER A 38 0.27 2.12 5.80
C SER A 38 -0.79 2.62 4.80
N ALA A 39 -1.74 3.46 5.25
CA ALA A 39 -2.76 4.04 4.39
C ALA A 39 -2.16 4.97 3.32
N VAL A 40 -1.28 5.89 3.71
CA VAL A 40 -0.62 6.84 2.80
C VAL A 40 0.23 6.10 1.76
N VAL A 41 1.02 5.11 2.19
CA VAL A 41 1.89 4.37 1.26
C VAL A 41 1.08 3.53 0.29
N THR A 42 -0.01 2.89 0.77
CA THR A 42 -0.92 2.13 -0.10
C THR A 42 -1.60 3.04 -1.12
N PHE A 43 -2.07 4.20 -0.69
CA PHE A 43 -2.70 5.19 -1.56
C PHE A 43 -1.74 5.69 -2.63
N LEU A 44 -0.52 6.11 -2.25
CA LEU A 44 0.49 6.57 -3.19
C LEU A 44 0.88 5.46 -4.19
N CYS A 45 1.03 4.23 -3.73
CA CYS A 45 1.30 3.09 -4.60
C CYS A 45 0.16 2.88 -5.62
N GLY A 46 -1.09 2.95 -5.18
CA GLY A 46 -2.26 2.90 -6.04
C GLY A 46 -2.28 4.02 -7.09
N CYS A 47 -2.02 5.27 -6.67
CA CYS A 47 -1.92 6.40 -7.59
C CYS A 47 -0.80 6.22 -8.63
N LEU A 48 0.35 5.70 -8.24
CA LEU A 48 1.46 5.43 -9.15
C LEU A 48 1.10 4.36 -10.18
N LEU A 49 0.44 3.28 -9.76
CA LEU A 49 -0.03 2.23 -10.66
C LEU A 49 -1.08 2.76 -11.64
N VAL A 50 -2.07 3.53 -11.15
CA VAL A 50 -3.08 4.16 -12.02
C VAL A 50 -2.41 5.12 -13.01
N HIS A 51 -1.45 5.92 -12.57
CA HIS A 51 -0.71 6.83 -13.46
C HIS A 51 0.08 6.06 -14.53
N LEU A 52 0.74 4.95 -14.16
CA LEU A 52 1.44 4.07 -15.10
C LEU A 52 0.47 3.50 -16.13
N VAL A 53 -0.70 3.03 -15.68
CA VAL A 53 -1.76 2.51 -16.54
C VAL A 53 -2.23 3.58 -17.53
N ILE A 54 -2.54 4.80 -17.06
CA ILE A 54 -2.93 5.92 -17.94
C ILE A 54 -1.84 6.21 -18.98
N ARG A 55 -0.56 6.24 -18.56
CA ARG A 55 0.59 6.43 -19.47
C ARG A 55 0.70 5.34 -20.52
N LEU A 56 0.50 4.08 -20.14
CA LEU A 56 0.53 2.94 -21.06
C LEU A 56 -0.62 3.00 -22.06
N TYR A 57 -1.85 3.24 -21.60
CA TYR A 57 -3.00 3.40 -22.48
C TYR A 57 -2.84 4.55 -23.47
N HIS A 58 -2.31 5.70 -23.03
CA HIS A 58 -2.06 6.83 -23.93
C HIS A 58 -0.98 6.50 -24.98
N ARG A 59 0.06 5.74 -24.61
CA ARG A 59 1.06 5.24 -25.57
C ARG A 59 0.46 4.23 -26.56
N GLU A 60 -0.38 3.31 -26.10
CA GLU A 60 -1.03 2.32 -26.96
C GLU A 60 -2.03 2.96 -27.93
N GLN A 61 -2.77 3.99 -27.50
CA GLN A 61 -3.62 4.79 -28.39
C GLN A 61 -2.83 5.50 -29.49
N VAL A 62 -1.60 5.95 -29.21
CA VAL A 62 -0.70 6.55 -30.21
C VAL A 62 -0.14 5.51 -31.18
N VAL A 63 0.12 4.28 -30.73
CA VAL A 63 0.74 3.21 -31.55
C VAL A 63 -0.29 2.42 -32.37
N PHE A 64 -1.47 2.16 -31.83
CA PHE A 64 -2.57 1.44 -32.50
C PHE A 64 -3.67 2.36 -33.02
N GLY A 65 -3.34 3.65 -33.21
CA GLY A 65 -4.25 4.69 -33.68
C GLY A 65 -5.15 4.22 -34.81
N ARG A 66 -6.45 4.17 -34.51
CA ARG A 66 -7.43 4.70 -35.45
C ARG A 66 -7.46 6.20 -35.27
#